data_AF-A0A2S6CZD9-F1
#
_entry.id   AF-A0A2S6CZD9-F1
#
_cell.length_a   1.000
_cell.length_b   1.000
_cell.length_c   1.000
_cell.angle_alpha   90.00
_cell.angle_beta   90.00
_cell.angle_gamma   90.00
#
_symmetry.space_group_name_H-M   'P 1'
#
loop_
_entity.id
_entity.type
_entity.pdbx_description
1 polymer ?
#
loop_
_entity_poly.entity_id
_entity_poly.type
_entity_poly.pdbx_seq_one_letter_code
_entity_poly.pdbx_strand_id
1 'polypeptide(L)'
;MLLFFKLIDYLLGAVAITSVFVIYVDSNNQQYVSAAAVALTVAIGLFLLNRQSVKNAKKEAQRNELSHKAELYTSLLSNGTTLNYDTVLPARAKALEYCQELINDYKSSRNLARTLYYVLQISTVILSGVTPILVLVDKLETGQPWLKWLPVICPAVASIVASIVTSFPFQKNWVAANKAVELLETEQEKFILGITPAYRCYDISEEGKQQQKVSQAIEQFITQVNNIHLQQIQKNSDSEQENKDKQEGTKPEESSTPSHVE
;
A
#
# COMPACT_ATOMS: atom_id res chain seq x y z
N MET A 1 23.67 -5.81 -1.58
CA MET A 1 22.92 -5.28 -2.74
C MET A 1 21.80 -4.31 -2.37
N LEU A 2 20.84 -4.65 -1.49
CA LEU A 2 19.68 -3.78 -1.19
C LEU A 2 20.02 -2.36 -0.70
N LEU A 3 21.11 -2.19 0.07
CA LEU A 3 21.58 -0.87 0.52
C LEU A 3 22.08 0.01 -0.63
N PHE A 4 22.69 -0.59 -1.65
CA PHE A 4 23.20 0.12 -2.83
C PHE A 4 22.06 0.68 -3.68
N PHE A 5 21.02 -0.13 -3.92
CA PHE A 5 19.81 0.33 -4.59
C PHE A 5 19.10 1.46 -3.82
N LYS A 6 19.10 1.39 -2.49
CA LYS A 6 18.51 2.43 -1.64
C LYS A 6 19.32 3.73 -1.67
N LEU A 7 20.65 3.65 -1.77
CA LEU A 7 21.52 4.81 -1.96
C LEU A 7 21.23 5.52 -3.30
N ILE A 8 21.04 4.73 -4.37
CA ILE A 8 20.67 5.24 -5.70
C ILE A 8 19.34 6.01 -5.65
N ASP A 9 18.33 5.49 -4.93
CA ASP A 9 17.04 6.19 -4.75
C ASP A 9 17.22 7.56 -4.09
N TYR A 10 18.06 7.67 -3.04
CA TYR A 10 18.33 8.95 -2.39
C TYR A 10 19.08 9.93 -3.30
N LEU A 11 20.05 9.44 -4.06
CA LEU A 11 20.82 10.26 -5.01
C LEU A 11 19.91 10.82 -6.11
N LEU A 12 19.06 9.97 -6.70
CA LEU A 12 18.08 10.37 -7.72
C LEU A 12 17.06 11.37 -7.17
N GLY A 13 16.63 11.18 -5.92
CA GLY A 13 15.77 12.14 -5.22
C GLY A 13 16.43 13.52 -5.06
N ALA A 14 17.70 13.57 -4.69
CA ALA A 14 18.45 14.83 -4.59
C ALA A 14 18.58 15.54 -5.95
N VAL A 15 18.83 14.79 -7.02
CA VAL A 15 18.88 15.32 -8.40
C VAL A 15 17.51 15.87 -8.84
N ALA A 16 16.41 15.20 -8.49
CA ALA A 16 15.07 15.69 -8.80
C ALA A 16 14.75 17.00 -8.07
N ILE A 17 15.04 17.08 -6.77
CA ILE A 17 14.79 18.28 -5.95
C ILE A 17 15.62 19.48 -6.46
N THR A 18 16.90 19.25 -6.74
CA THR A 18 17.78 20.31 -7.27
C THR A 18 17.34 20.77 -8.66
N SER A 19 16.88 19.86 -9.52
CA SER A 19 16.34 20.22 -10.85
C SER A 19 15.08 21.08 -10.74
N VAL A 20 14.15 20.76 -9.83
CA VAL A 20 12.95 21.58 -9.57
C VAL A 20 13.33 22.97 -9.05
N PHE A 21 14.31 23.04 -8.15
CA PHE A 21 14.78 24.31 -7.61
C PHE A 21 15.41 25.19 -8.70
N VAL A 22 16.23 24.64 -9.59
CA VAL A 22 16.84 25.36 -10.72
C VAL A 22 15.77 25.87 -11.69
N ILE A 23 14.77 25.07 -12.04
CA ILE A 23 13.66 25.48 -12.91
C ILE A 23 12.89 26.66 -12.29
N TYR A 24 12.74 26.68 -10.96
CA TYR A 24 11.99 27.71 -10.26
C TYR A 24 12.78 29.02 -10.07
N VAL A 25 14.05 28.94 -9.66
CA VAL A 25 14.87 30.11 -9.31
C VAL A 25 15.52 30.76 -10.53
N ASP A 26 15.96 29.98 -11.51
CA ASP A 26 16.69 30.47 -12.69
C ASP A 26 15.86 30.37 -13.98
N SER A 27 14.55 30.64 -13.85
CA SER A 27 13.57 30.55 -14.94
C SER A 27 13.86 31.46 -16.14
N ASN A 28 14.77 32.42 -15.98
CA ASN A 28 15.15 33.37 -17.02
C ASN A 28 16.20 32.79 -18.00
N ASN A 29 16.95 31.76 -17.61
CA ASN A 29 17.96 31.12 -18.46
C ASN A 29 17.43 29.84 -19.11
N GLN A 30 17.05 29.95 -20.38
CA GLN A 30 16.44 28.87 -21.15
C GLN A 30 17.36 27.61 -21.28
N GLN A 31 18.68 27.78 -21.20
CA GLN A 31 19.63 26.66 -21.23
C GLN A 31 19.62 25.87 -19.91
N TYR A 32 19.60 26.55 -18.76
CA TYR A 32 19.52 25.87 -17.45
C TYR A 32 18.15 25.21 -17.24
N VAL A 33 17.07 25.86 -17.67
CA VAL A 33 15.72 25.30 -17.56
C VAL A 33 15.57 24.03 -18.40
N SER A 34 16.06 24.02 -19.65
CA SER A 34 16.00 22.83 -20.51
C SER A 34 16.90 21.70 -20.00
N ALA A 35 18.11 21.99 -19.53
CA ALA A 35 19.00 21.00 -18.93
C ALA A 35 18.40 20.39 -17.65
N ALA A 36 17.83 21.22 -16.77
CA ALA A 36 17.16 20.77 -15.55
C ALA A 36 15.90 19.95 -15.85
N ALA A 37 15.13 20.30 -16.88
CA ALA A 37 13.97 19.51 -17.30
C ALA A 37 14.38 18.12 -17.79
N VAL A 38 15.43 18.02 -18.63
CA VAL A 38 15.97 16.73 -19.09
C VAL A 38 16.51 15.90 -17.92
N ALA A 39 17.28 16.52 -17.02
CA ALA A 39 17.80 15.85 -15.83
C ALA A 39 16.67 15.32 -14.94
N LEU A 40 15.60 16.10 -14.76
CA LEU A 40 14.41 15.68 -14.01
C LEU A 40 13.73 14.47 -14.65
N THR A 41 13.50 14.49 -15.98
CA THR A 41 12.88 13.36 -16.69
C THR A 41 13.72 12.08 -16.57
N VAL A 42 15.04 12.19 -16.76
CA VAL A 42 15.97 11.05 -16.64
C VAL A 42 15.99 10.53 -15.20
N ALA A 43 16.05 11.42 -14.21
CA ALA A 43 16.06 11.04 -12.81
C ALA A 43 14.78 10.29 -12.41
N ILE A 44 13.60 10.77 -12.85
CA ILE A 44 12.32 10.10 -12.61
C ILE A 44 12.30 8.71 -13.28
N GLY A 45 12.74 8.62 -14.54
CA GLY A 45 12.78 7.35 -15.27
C GLY A 45 13.68 6.32 -14.58
N LEU A 46 14.90 6.71 -14.21
CA LEU A 46 15.83 5.84 -13.49
C LEU A 46 15.32 5.45 -12.11
N PHE A 47 14.65 6.37 -11.40
CA PHE A 47 14.06 6.09 -10.08
C PHE A 47 12.97 5.01 -10.17
N LEU A 48 12.10 5.08 -11.18
CA LEU A 48 11.07 4.06 -11.40
C LEU A 48 11.68 2.69 -11.74
N LEU A 49 12.66 2.65 -12.63
CA LEU A 49 13.37 1.42 -13.01
C LEU A 49 14.12 0.78 -11.83
N ASN A 50 14.79 1.60 -11.02
CA ASN A 50 15.50 1.16 -9.82
C ASN A 50 14.53 0.52 -8.83
N ARG A 51 13.40 1.19 -8.57
CA ARG A 51 12.37 0.71 -7.66
C ARG A 51 11.72 -0.59 -8.14
N GLN A 52 11.50 -0.73 -9.45
CA GLN A 52 10.98 -1.97 -10.04
C GLN A 52 11.99 -3.12 -9.88
N SER A 53 13.27 -2.86 -10.13
CA SER A 53 14.34 -3.86 -9.99
C SER A 53 14.46 -4.38 -8.56
N VAL A 54 14.40 -3.49 -7.57
CA VAL A 54 14.41 -3.88 -6.14
C VAL A 54 13.21 -4.73 -5.76
N LYS A 55 12.02 -4.40 -6.28
CA LYS A 55 10.80 -5.19 -6.03
C LYS A 55 10.94 -6.59 -6.60
N ASN A 56 11.43 -6.71 -7.84
CA ASN A 56 11.62 -8.00 -8.50
C ASN A 56 12.65 -8.86 -7.74
N ALA A 57 13.79 -8.30 -7.36
CA ALA A 57 14.82 -9.02 -6.60
C ALA A 57 14.31 -9.53 -5.24
N LYS A 58 13.47 -8.75 -4.54
CA LYS A 58 12.84 -9.20 -3.30
C LYS A 58 11.83 -10.33 -3.53
N LYS A 59 11.02 -10.23 -4.60
CA LYS A 59 10.04 -11.26 -4.96
C LYS A 59 10.73 -12.60 -5.27
N GLU A 60 11.82 -12.56 -6.02
CA GLU A 60 12.62 -13.76 -6.32
C GLU A 60 13.24 -14.38 -5.08
N ALA A 61 13.82 -13.57 -4.18
CA ALA A 61 14.39 -14.07 -2.93
C ALA A 61 13.32 -14.75 -2.04
N GLN A 62 12.13 -14.16 -1.93
CA GLN A 62 11.01 -14.75 -1.19
C GLN A 62 10.50 -16.03 -1.84
N ARG A 63 10.40 -16.06 -3.17
CA ARG A 63 9.99 -17.26 -3.91
C ARG A 63 10.95 -18.41 -3.66
N ASN A 64 12.25 -18.13 -3.68
CA ASN A 64 13.28 -19.14 -3.40
C ASN A 64 13.19 -19.67 -1.96
N GLU A 65 12.94 -18.80 -0.97
CA GLU A 65 12.73 -19.20 0.42
C GLU A 65 11.49 -20.11 0.59
N LEU A 66 10.39 -19.76 -0.08
CA LEU A 66 9.15 -20.56 -0.04
C LEU A 66 9.32 -21.90 -0.73
N SER A 67 10.01 -21.94 -1.88
CA SER A 67 10.37 -23.19 -2.57
C SER A 67 11.21 -24.10 -1.66
N HIS A 68 12.22 -23.54 -1.01
CA HIS A 68 13.06 -24.29 -0.06
C HIS A 68 12.26 -24.81 1.15
N LYS A 69 11.34 -24.02 1.71
CA LYS A 69 10.43 -24.49 2.78
C LYS A 69 9.53 -25.62 2.29
N ALA A 70 8.96 -25.51 1.09
CA ALA A 70 8.13 -26.56 0.51
C ALA A 70 8.93 -27.86 0.31
N GLU A 71 10.18 -27.75 -0.14
CA GLU A 71 11.11 -28.88 -0.33
C GLU A 71 11.43 -29.56 1.00
N LEU A 72 11.81 -28.80 2.03
CA LEU A 72 12.05 -29.31 3.39
C LEU A 72 10.84 -30.07 3.93
N TYR A 73 9.65 -29.49 3.86
CA TYR A 73 8.44 -30.17 4.34
C TYR A 73 8.13 -31.46 3.59
N THR A 74 8.37 -31.47 2.28
CA THR A 74 8.16 -32.64 1.45
C THR A 74 9.19 -33.72 1.73
N SER A 75 10.45 -33.34 2.00
CA SER A 75 11.52 -34.25 2.40
C SER A 75 11.33 -34.84 3.81
N LEU A 76 10.74 -34.08 4.74
CA LEU A 76 10.38 -34.60 6.06
C LEU A 76 9.22 -35.60 5.98
N LEU A 77 8.31 -35.40 5.02
CA LEU A 77 7.21 -36.31 4.71
C LEU A 77 7.69 -37.55 3.92
N SER A 78 8.83 -37.47 3.20
CA SER A 78 9.36 -38.54 2.35
C SER A 78 10.07 -39.67 3.09
N ASN A 79 10.38 -39.51 4.38
CA ASN A 79 11.18 -40.48 5.15
C ASN A 79 10.40 -41.79 5.48
N GLY A 80 9.36 -42.11 4.71
CA GLY A 80 8.53 -43.30 4.83
C GLY A 80 7.42 -43.46 3.77
N THR A 81 7.42 -42.75 2.63
CA THR A 81 6.31 -42.84 1.65
C THR A 81 6.73 -42.55 0.19
N THR A 82 6.17 -43.29 -0.77
CA THR A 82 6.29 -43.02 -2.22
C THR A 82 5.30 -41.95 -2.69
N LEU A 83 5.45 -40.70 -2.24
CA LEU A 83 4.65 -39.58 -2.75
C LEU A 83 5.08 -39.23 -4.19
N ASN A 84 4.13 -38.83 -5.04
CA ASN A 84 4.45 -38.30 -6.36
C ASN A 84 4.96 -36.84 -6.25
N TYR A 85 6.24 -36.71 -5.93
CA TYR A 85 6.95 -35.46 -5.64
C TYR A 85 6.81 -34.41 -6.75
N ASP A 86 6.76 -34.84 -8.01
CA ASP A 86 6.72 -33.98 -9.19
C ASP A 86 5.45 -33.12 -9.29
N THR A 87 4.38 -33.47 -8.56
CA THR A 87 3.09 -32.77 -8.63
C THR A 87 2.72 -32.06 -7.34
N VAL A 88 2.99 -32.69 -6.19
CA VAL A 88 2.60 -32.19 -4.88
C VAL A 88 3.49 -31.03 -4.41
N LEU A 89 4.80 -31.14 -4.64
CA LEU A 89 5.77 -30.11 -4.26
C LEU A 89 5.51 -28.78 -4.99
N PRO A 90 5.36 -28.73 -6.33
CA PRO A 90 5.08 -27.46 -7.02
C PRO A 90 3.70 -26.89 -6.66
N ALA A 91 2.69 -27.74 -6.43
CA ALA A 91 1.36 -27.28 -6.02
C ALA A 91 1.39 -26.60 -4.64
N ARG A 92 2.10 -27.20 -3.67
CA ARG A 92 2.29 -26.62 -2.33
C ARG A 92 3.10 -25.33 -2.37
N ALA A 93 4.19 -25.30 -3.14
CA ALA A 93 5.01 -24.09 -3.32
C ALA A 93 4.18 -22.96 -3.93
N LYS A 94 3.37 -23.25 -4.96
CA LYS A 94 2.50 -22.26 -5.60
C LYS A 94 1.40 -21.74 -4.67
N ALA A 95 0.81 -22.59 -3.83
CA ALA A 95 -0.18 -22.17 -2.84
C ALA A 95 0.43 -21.23 -1.77
N LEU A 96 1.63 -21.57 -1.30
CA LEU A 96 2.39 -20.72 -0.37
C LEU A 96 2.82 -19.39 -1.03
N GLU A 97 3.25 -19.43 -2.29
CA GLU A 97 3.59 -18.24 -3.10
C GLU A 97 2.38 -17.32 -3.24
N TYR A 98 1.21 -17.87 -3.58
CA TYR A 98 -0.03 -17.12 -3.66
C TYR A 98 -0.38 -16.42 -2.34
N CYS A 99 -0.33 -17.16 -1.21
CA CYS A 99 -0.58 -16.58 0.11
C CYS A 99 0.41 -15.47 0.44
N GLN A 100 1.69 -15.65 0.12
CA GLN A 100 2.74 -14.65 0.35
C GLN A 100 2.54 -13.40 -0.49
N GLU A 101 2.14 -13.55 -1.75
CA GLU A 101 1.83 -12.42 -2.64
C GLU A 101 0.69 -11.58 -2.06
N LEU A 102 -0.39 -12.22 -1.60
CA LEU A 102 -1.48 -11.53 -0.90
C LEU A 102 -1.00 -10.82 0.38
N ILE A 103 -0.18 -11.48 1.21
CA ILE A 103 0.41 -10.86 2.42
C ILE A 103 1.21 -9.61 2.05
N ASN A 104 2.05 -9.70 1.01
CA ASN A 104 2.87 -8.58 0.55
C ASN A 104 2.01 -7.43 0.03
N ASP A 105 0.96 -7.73 -0.73
CA ASP A 105 0.03 -6.73 -1.26
C ASP A 105 -0.71 -6.01 -0.13
N TYR A 106 -1.22 -6.74 0.86
CA TYR A 106 -1.87 -6.12 2.03
C TYR A 106 -0.86 -5.35 2.91
N LYS A 107 0.38 -5.82 3.08
CA LYS A 107 1.44 -5.05 3.77
C LYS A 107 1.77 -3.75 3.04
N SER A 108 1.82 -3.78 1.71
CA SER A 108 2.04 -2.62 0.86
C SER A 108 0.87 -1.64 0.96
N SER A 109 -0.36 -2.13 0.81
CA SER A 109 -1.59 -1.35 0.95
C SER A 109 -1.69 -0.68 2.32
N ARG A 110 -1.44 -1.43 3.40
CA ARG A 110 -1.35 -0.90 4.77
C ARG A 110 -0.35 0.25 4.87
N ASN A 111 0.85 0.08 4.32
CA ASN A 111 1.89 1.10 4.43
C ASN A 111 1.56 2.35 3.59
N LEU A 112 0.98 2.17 2.40
CA LEU A 112 0.53 3.28 1.56
C LEU A 112 -0.60 4.05 2.23
N ALA A 113 -1.64 3.37 2.71
CA ALA A 113 -2.76 4.00 3.41
C ALA A 113 -2.29 4.78 4.64
N ARG A 114 -1.40 4.19 5.45
CA ARG A 114 -0.81 4.87 6.61
C ARG A 114 0.03 6.09 6.21
N THR A 115 0.88 5.95 5.19
CA THR A 115 1.73 7.05 4.71
C THR A 115 0.89 8.18 4.16
N LEU A 116 -0.11 7.88 3.33
CA LEU A 116 -1.04 8.88 2.78
C LEU A 116 -1.81 9.58 3.89
N TYR A 117 -2.36 8.83 4.85
CA TYR A 117 -3.08 9.41 5.98
C TYR A 117 -2.23 10.45 6.72
N TYR A 118 -1.02 10.07 7.15
CA TYR A 118 -0.16 10.99 7.90
C TYR A 118 0.37 12.14 7.04
N VAL A 119 0.77 11.90 5.79
CA VAL A 119 1.26 12.94 4.89
C VAL A 119 0.18 13.97 4.62
N LEU A 120 -1.03 13.52 4.27
CA LEU A 120 -2.16 14.42 4.01
C LEU A 120 -2.58 15.15 5.29
N GLN A 121 -2.67 14.46 6.43
CA GLN A 121 -3.04 15.10 7.70
C GLN A 121 -2.03 16.17 8.14
N ILE A 122 -0.72 15.86 8.09
CA ILE A 122 0.34 16.82 8.40
C ILE A 122 0.30 17.99 7.40
N SER A 123 0.10 17.71 6.11
CA SER A 123 -0.04 18.75 5.09
C SER A 123 -1.23 19.66 5.40
N THR A 124 -2.40 19.12 5.77
CA THR A 124 -3.57 19.92 6.17
C THR A 124 -3.25 20.81 7.37
N VAL A 125 -2.58 20.28 8.40
CA VAL A 125 -2.20 21.04 9.60
C VAL A 125 -1.22 22.16 9.24
N ILE A 126 -0.19 21.87 8.46
CA ILE A 126 0.80 22.88 8.04
C ILE A 126 0.13 23.94 7.17
N LEU A 127 -0.59 23.55 6.12
CA LEU A 127 -1.23 24.52 5.22
C LEU A 127 -2.25 25.36 5.97
N SER A 128 -3.04 24.77 6.88
CA SER A 128 -3.99 25.51 7.71
C SER A 128 -3.29 26.48 8.68
N GLY A 129 -2.22 26.06 9.36
CA GLY A 129 -1.49 26.91 10.32
C GLY A 129 -0.64 28.01 9.66
N VAL A 130 -0.12 27.75 8.45
CA VAL A 130 0.64 28.70 7.66
C VAL A 130 -0.27 29.77 7.04
N THR A 131 -1.54 29.45 6.78
CA THR A 131 -2.51 30.35 6.13
C THR A 131 -2.71 31.68 6.90
N PRO A 132 -2.99 31.70 8.22
CA PRO A 132 -3.11 32.96 8.97
C PRO A 132 -1.85 33.81 8.94
N ILE A 133 -0.67 33.19 9.07
CA ILE A 133 0.63 33.88 9.05
C ILE A 133 0.84 34.55 7.69
N LEU A 134 0.48 33.86 6.62
CA LEU A 134 0.59 34.38 5.27
C LEU A 134 -0.38 35.52 4.96
N VAL A 135 -1.61 35.44 5.47
CA VAL A 135 -2.58 36.55 5.40
C VAL A 135 -2.05 37.79 6.15
N LEU A 136 -1.35 37.60 7.27
CA LEU A 136 -0.72 38.69 8.02
C LEU A 136 0.49 39.29 7.28
N VAL A 137 1.32 38.47 6.64
CA VAL A 137 2.48 38.92 5.82
C VAL A 137 2.03 39.65 4.55
N ASP A 138 0.97 39.20 3.89
CA ASP A 138 0.39 39.89 2.73
C ASP A 138 -0.10 41.30 3.08
N LYS A 139 -0.64 41.47 4.30
CA LYS A 139 -1.02 42.80 4.84
C LYS A 139 0.15 43.71 5.18
N LEU A 140 1.38 43.20 5.24
CA LEU A 140 2.59 43.98 5.54
C LEU A 140 3.25 44.58 4.27
N GLU A 141 2.55 44.58 3.13
CA GLU A 141 2.99 45.19 1.86
C GLU A 141 4.44 44.82 1.47
N THR A 142 4.85 43.57 1.70
CA THR A 142 6.10 43.08 1.14
C THR A 142 5.95 43.07 -0.38
N GLY A 143 6.60 44.00 -1.08
CA GLY A 143 6.39 44.36 -2.50
C GLY A 143 6.68 43.29 -3.57
N GLN A 144 6.59 42.01 -3.24
CA GLN A 144 6.81 40.89 -4.13
C GLN A 144 5.46 40.31 -4.61
N PRO A 145 5.12 40.42 -5.92
CA PRO A 145 3.80 40.07 -6.44
C PRO A 145 3.38 38.61 -6.22
N TRP A 146 4.34 37.69 -6.13
CA TRP A 146 4.08 36.26 -5.96
C TRP A 146 3.58 35.89 -4.56
N LEU A 147 4.00 36.62 -3.52
CA LEU A 147 3.55 36.38 -2.14
C LEU A 147 2.05 36.69 -1.94
N LYS A 148 1.44 37.51 -2.81
CA LYS A 148 0.01 37.86 -2.77
C LYS A 148 -0.92 36.70 -3.11
N TRP A 149 -0.43 35.70 -3.85
CA TRP A 149 -1.23 34.55 -4.28
C TRP A 149 -1.23 33.41 -3.26
N LEU A 150 -0.20 33.37 -2.42
CA LEU A 150 0.03 32.28 -1.48
C LEU A 150 -1.06 32.19 -0.38
N PRO A 151 -1.62 33.31 0.15
CA PRO A 151 -2.78 33.29 1.06
C PRO A 151 -4.08 32.76 0.45
N VAL A 152 -4.22 32.71 -0.88
CA VAL A 152 -5.40 32.18 -1.58
C VAL A 152 -5.22 30.70 -1.92
N ILE A 153 -4.02 30.33 -2.37
CA ILE A 153 -3.70 28.95 -2.79
C ILE A 153 -3.63 28.01 -1.58
N CYS A 154 -3.02 28.44 -0.46
CA CYS A 154 -2.90 27.60 0.73
C CYS A 154 -4.24 27.10 1.29
N PRO A 155 -5.27 27.94 1.53
CA PRO A 155 -6.58 27.46 1.99
C PRO A 155 -7.32 26.63 0.93
N ALA A 156 -7.17 26.93 -0.37
CA ALA A 156 -7.76 26.12 -1.44
C ALA A 156 -7.18 24.69 -1.44
N VAL A 157 -5.84 24.57 -1.37
CA VAL A 157 -5.17 23.26 -1.30
C VAL A 157 -5.48 22.56 0.02
N ALA A 158 -5.50 23.27 1.15
CA ALA A 158 -5.87 22.70 2.45
C ALA A 158 -7.28 22.11 2.43
N SER A 159 -8.25 22.80 1.81
CA SER A 159 -9.63 22.32 1.66
C SER A 159 -9.71 21.05 0.81
N ILE A 160 -8.98 20.99 -0.31
CA ILE A 160 -8.89 19.79 -1.15
C ILE A 160 -8.28 18.63 -0.37
N VAL A 161 -7.16 18.85 0.33
CA VAL A 161 -6.49 17.81 1.12
C VAL A 161 -7.39 17.33 2.27
N ALA A 162 -8.07 18.24 2.97
CA ALA A 162 -9.04 17.91 4.02
C ALA A 162 -10.22 17.10 3.47
N SER A 163 -10.74 17.47 2.29
CA SER A 163 -11.78 16.72 1.60
C SER A 163 -11.32 15.30 1.24
N ILE A 164 -10.09 15.14 0.75
CA ILE A 164 -9.50 13.82 0.45
C ILE A 164 -9.35 12.98 1.73
N VAL A 165 -8.79 13.54 2.81
CA VAL A 165 -8.63 12.81 4.08
C VAL A 165 -9.97 12.37 4.68
N THR A 166 -11.01 13.18 4.48
CA THR A 166 -12.36 12.89 5.00
C THR A 166 -13.11 11.90 4.10
N SER A 167 -12.97 12.04 2.78
CA SER A 167 -13.69 11.21 1.80
C SER A 167 -13.12 9.79 1.71
N PHE A 168 -11.82 9.62 1.92
CA PHE A 168 -11.17 8.33 1.85
C PHE A 168 -10.82 7.82 3.26
N PRO A 169 -11.39 6.69 3.72
CA PRO A 169 -11.17 6.17 5.07
C PRO A 169 -9.81 5.44 5.18
N PHE A 170 -8.71 6.14 4.92
CA PHE A 170 -7.35 5.57 4.92
C PHE A 170 -6.99 4.84 6.23
N GLN A 171 -7.49 5.32 7.37
CA GLN A 171 -7.31 4.64 8.66
C GLN A 171 -8.01 3.29 8.71
N LYS A 172 -9.28 3.21 8.28
CA LYS A 172 -10.02 1.93 8.22
C LYS A 172 -9.33 0.97 7.25
N ASN A 173 -8.86 1.48 6.11
CA ASN A 173 -8.16 0.69 5.09
C ASN A 173 -6.84 0.11 5.62
N TRP A 174 -6.03 0.88 6.36
CA TRP A 174 -4.83 0.32 6.98
C TRP A 174 -5.19 -0.75 8.00
N VAL A 175 -6.14 -0.49 8.91
CA VAL A 175 -6.50 -1.44 9.98
C VAL A 175 -7.01 -2.75 9.39
N ALA A 176 -7.87 -2.67 8.37
CA ALA A 176 -8.40 -3.84 7.70
C ALA A 176 -7.31 -4.60 6.93
N ALA A 177 -6.41 -3.90 6.24
CA ALA A 177 -5.24 -4.52 5.62
C ALA A 177 -4.32 -5.19 6.65
N ASN A 178 -4.14 -4.60 7.84
CA ASN A 178 -3.35 -5.19 8.92
C ASN A 178 -3.95 -6.51 9.42
N LYS A 179 -5.26 -6.52 9.65
CA LYS A 179 -6.00 -7.72 10.03
C LYS A 179 -5.90 -8.81 8.97
N ALA A 180 -5.98 -8.44 7.68
CA ALA A 180 -5.81 -9.39 6.59
C ALA A 180 -4.41 -10.02 6.58
N VAL A 181 -3.33 -9.24 6.78
CA VAL A 181 -1.98 -9.85 6.85
C VAL A 181 -1.85 -10.77 8.06
N GLU A 182 -2.37 -10.39 9.23
CA GLU A 182 -2.28 -11.23 10.44
C GLU A 182 -3.03 -12.56 10.27
N LEU A 183 -4.23 -12.53 9.68
CA LEU A 183 -5.00 -13.72 9.37
C LEU A 183 -4.29 -14.61 8.35
N LEU A 184 -3.71 -14.03 7.30
CA LEU A 184 -2.99 -14.77 6.26
C LEU A 184 -1.67 -15.35 6.77
N GLU A 185 -0.89 -14.60 7.56
CA GLU A 185 0.34 -15.09 8.20
C GLU A 185 0.04 -16.26 9.13
N THR A 186 -1.00 -16.12 9.97
CA THR A 186 -1.45 -17.19 10.86
C THR A 186 -1.86 -18.44 10.06
N GLU A 187 -2.58 -18.26 8.94
CA GLU A 187 -3.01 -19.38 8.10
C GLU A 187 -1.84 -20.05 7.39
N GLN A 188 -0.88 -19.25 6.90
CA GLN A 188 0.36 -19.75 6.32
C GLN A 188 1.15 -20.57 7.33
N GLU A 189 1.35 -20.08 8.55
CA GLU A 189 2.03 -20.81 9.62
C GLU A 189 1.29 -22.09 10.00
N LYS A 190 -0.04 -22.06 10.09
CA LYS A 190 -0.85 -23.27 10.34
C LYS A 190 -0.66 -24.34 9.28
N PHE A 191 -0.60 -23.94 8.02
CA PHE A 191 -0.42 -24.85 6.88
C PHE A 191 1.01 -25.38 6.76
N ILE A 192 2.00 -24.53 7.04
CA ILE A 192 3.40 -24.93 7.12
C ILE A 192 3.55 -25.94 8.27
N LEU A 193 3.21 -25.57 9.50
CA LEU A 193 3.39 -26.41 10.68
C LEU A 193 2.46 -27.64 10.73
N GLY A 194 1.39 -27.68 9.93
CA GLY A 194 0.46 -28.81 9.89
C GLY A 194 -0.32 -29.01 11.18
N ILE A 195 -0.48 -27.96 12.00
CA ILE A 195 -1.14 -28.05 13.31
C ILE A 195 -2.66 -28.25 13.20
N THR A 196 -3.27 -27.74 12.13
CA THR A 196 -4.70 -27.91 11.84
C THR A 196 -4.96 -29.34 11.37
N PRO A 197 -5.99 -30.04 11.88
CA PRO A 197 -6.33 -31.41 11.47
C PRO A 197 -6.49 -31.59 9.96
N ALA A 198 -7.02 -30.56 9.28
CA ALA A 198 -7.14 -30.45 7.82
C ALA A 198 -5.80 -30.54 7.07
N TYR A 199 -4.71 -30.06 7.67
CA TYR A 199 -3.39 -29.97 7.05
C TYR A 199 -2.43 -31.06 7.51
N ARG A 200 -2.85 -31.86 8.50
CA ARG A 200 -2.04 -32.90 9.11
C ARG A 200 -1.99 -34.16 8.24
N CYS A 201 -0.91 -34.29 7.50
CA CYS A 201 -0.70 -35.38 6.54
C CYS A 201 0.13 -36.56 7.09
N TYR A 202 0.67 -36.44 8.31
CA TYR A 202 1.56 -37.44 8.93
C TYR A 202 0.82 -38.56 9.69
N ASP A 203 -0.49 -38.40 9.93
CA ASP A 203 -1.28 -39.33 10.77
C ASP A 203 -1.79 -40.58 10.01
N ILE A 204 -1.45 -40.75 8.72
CA ILE A 204 -2.00 -41.82 7.87
C ILE A 204 -0.86 -42.65 7.29
N SER A 205 -0.84 -43.96 7.59
CA SER A 205 0.15 -44.92 7.08
C SER A 205 -0.17 -45.50 5.69
N GLU A 206 -1.37 -45.28 5.13
CA GLU A 206 -1.72 -45.76 3.79
C GLU A 206 -1.30 -44.76 2.70
N GLU A 207 -0.31 -45.14 1.89
CA GLU A 207 0.36 -44.30 0.89
C GLU A 207 -0.61 -43.65 -0.12
N GLY A 208 -1.61 -44.40 -0.60
CA GLY A 208 -2.61 -43.89 -1.55
C GLY A 208 -3.57 -42.85 -0.94
N LYS A 209 -3.91 -42.99 0.34
CA LYS A 209 -4.75 -42.00 1.06
C LYS A 209 -3.95 -40.77 1.47
N GLN A 210 -2.64 -40.91 1.66
CA GLN A 210 -1.75 -39.83 2.03
C GLN A 210 -1.62 -38.78 0.91
N GLN A 211 -1.44 -39.20 -0.34
CA GLN A 211 -1.38 -38.27 -1.49
C GLN A 211 -2.71 -37.51 -1.71
N GLN A 212 -3.84 -38.20 -1.55
CA GLN A 212 -5.16 -37.58 -1.63
C GLN A 212 -5.35 -36.54 -0.52
N LYS A 213 -4.94 -36.86 0.71
CA LYS A 213 -5.05 -35.94 1.86
C LYS A 213 -4.15 -34.72 1.72
N VAL A 214 -2.95 -34.86 1.17
CA VAL A 214 -2.08 -33.71 0.88
C VAL A 214 -2.71 -32.79 -0.17
N SER A 215 -3.29 -33.36 -1.22
CA SER A 215 -4.00 -32.57 -2.26
C SER A 215 -5.20 -31.83 -1.67
N GLN A 216 -5.99 -32.52 -0.83
CA GLN A 216 -7.13 -31.93 -0.12
C GLN A 216 -6.69 -30.84 0.88
N ALA A 217 -5.56 -31.00 1.56
CA ALA A 217 -4.99 -29.99 2.44
C ALA A 217 -4.60 -28.72 1.68
N ILE A 218 -4.00 -28.87 0.49
CA ILE A 218 -3.66 -27.74 -0.39
C ILE A 218 -4.94 -27.02 -0.86
N GLU A 219 -5.96 -27.76 -1.29
CA GLU A 219 -7.24 -27.17 -1.71
C GLU A 219 -7.91 -26.41 -0.57
N GLN A 220 -7.99 -27.02 0.62
CA GLN A 220 -8.58 -26.37 1.81
C GLN A 220 -7.81 -25.10 2.20
N PHE A 221 -6.49 -25.13 2.12
CA PHE A 221 -5.66 -23.93 2.36
C PHE A 221 -5.96 -22.83 1.33
N ILE A 222 -6.01 -23.15 0.04
CA ILE A 222 -6.34 -22.18 -1.02
C ILE A 222 -7.74 -21.62 -0.81
N THR A 223 -8.73 -22.46 -0.51
CA THR A 223 -10.10 -22.02 -0.21
C THR A 223 -10.14 -21.08 0.99
N GLN A 224 -9.40 -21.39 2.07
CA GLN A 224 -9.36 -20.55 3.26
C GLN A 224 -8.68 -19.19 2.99
N VAL A 225 -7.55 -19.19 2.29
CA VAL A 225 -6.88 -17.95 1.84
C VAL A 225 -7.81 -17.12 0.96
N ASN A 226 -8.52 -17.75 0.03
CA ASN A 226 -9.46 -17.05 -0.85
C ASN A 226 -10.65 -16.49 -0.08
N ASN A 227 -11.19 -17.23 0.90
CA ASN A 227 -12.27 -16.75 1.76
C ASN A 227 -11.83 -15.52 2.57
N ILE A 228 -10.61 -15.51 3.13
CA ILE A 228 -10.05 -14.34 3.81
C ILE A 228 -9.97 -13.14 2.84
N HIS A 229 -9.50 -13.37 1.62
CA HIS A 229 -9.39 -12.33 0.59
C HIS A 229 -10.75 -11.77 0.16
N LEU A 230 -11.72 -12.63 -0.15
CA LEU A 230 -13.07 -12.23 -0.58
C LEU A 230 -13.83 -11.48 0.52
N GLN A 231 -13.74 -11.93 1.77
CA GLN A 231 -14.34 -11.22 2.91
C GLN A 231 -13.76 -9.82 3.08
N GLN A 232 -12.47 -9.65 2.79
CA GLN A 232 -11.80 -8.36 2.89
C GLN A 232 -12.22 -7.41 1.75
N ILE A 233 -12.43 -7.92 0.54
CA ILE A 233 -12.96 -7.14 -0.59
C ILE A 233 -14.41 -6.71 -0.30
N GLN A 234 -15.27 -7.63 0.14
CA GLN A 234 -16.68 -7.34 0.42
C GLN A 234 -16.84 -6.28 1.50
N LYS A 235 -16.10 -6.39 2.61
CA LYS A 235 -16.13 -5.38 3.70
C LYS A 235 -15.68 -4.00 3.25
N ASN A 236 -14.76 -3.93 2.29
CA ASN A 236 -14.34 -2.65 1.72
C ASN A 236 -15.44 -2.05 0.84
N SER A 237 -16.12 -2.87 0.02
CA SER A 237 -17.27 -2.43 -0.80
C SER A 237 -18.43 -1.90 0.05
N ASP A 238 -18.78 -2.59 1.14
CA ASP A 238 -19.87 -2.17 2.03
C ASP A 238 -19.54 -0.85 2.76
N SER A 239 -18.26 -0.64 3.09
CA SER A 239 -17.77 0.59 3.72
C SER A 239 -17.82 1.80 2.77
N GLU A 240 -17.73 1.60 1.46
CA GLU A 240 -17.88 2.66 0.46
C GLU A 240 -19.34 3.11 0.30
N GLN A 241 -20.28 2.18 0.48
CA GLN A 241 -21.71 2.44 0.38
C GLN A 241 -22.22 3.24 1.59
N GLU A 242 -21.77 2.91 2.80
CA GLU A 242 -22.11 3.65 4.03
C GLU A 242 -21.55 5.10 4.03
N ASN A 243 -20.47 5.37 3.29
CA ASN A 243 -19.88 6.71 3.21
C ASN A 243 -20.61 7.61 2.20
N LYS A 244 -21.26 7.04 1.18
CA LYS A 244 -22.12 7.79 0.23
C LYS A 244 -23.38 8.31 0.92
N ASP A 245 -24.01 7.49 1.75
CA ASP A 245 -25.24 7.87 2.46
C ASP A 245 -25.02 8.99 3.49
N LYS A 246 -23.80 9.13 4.04
CA LYS A 246 -23.44 10.23 4.95
C LYS A 246 -23.17 11.56 4.23
N GLN A 247 -22.85 11.54 2.93
CA GLN A 247 -22.63 12.77 2.15
C GLN A 247 -23.93 13.41 1.63
N GLU A 248 -25.00 12.63 1.41
CA GLU A 248 -26.30 13.18 0.98
C GLU A 248 -27.14 13.77 2.12
N GLY A 249 -26.81 13.49 3.39
CA GLY A 249 -27.57 13.94 4.56
C GLY A 249 -27.28 15.34 5.10
N THR A 250 -26.30 16.08 4.56
CA THR A 250 -25.96 17.43 5.06
C THR A 250 -26.34 18.50 4.04
N LYS A 251 -27.64 18.81 3.95
CA LYS A 251 -28.14 20.04 3.29
C LYS A 251 -28.40 21.07 4.41
N PRO A 252 -27.95 22.33 4.31
CA PRO A 252 -28.11 23.29 5.40
C PRO A 252 -29.59 23.61 5.65
N GLU A 253 -30.02 23.50 6.91
CA GLU A 253 -31.27 24.10 7.40
C GLU A 253 -31.24 25.60 7.15
N GLU A 254 -32.13 26.06 6.28
CA GLU A 254 -32.39 27.47 6.01
C GLU A 254 -33.06 28.07 7.25
N SER A 255 -32.37 28.98 7.92
CA SER A 255 -32.84 29.62 9.16
C SER A 255 -34.12 30.42 8.90
N SER A 256 -35.20 30.00 9.54
CA SER A 256 -36.45 30.73 9.66
C SER A 256 -36.23 32.08 10.34
N THR A 257 -36.57 33.17 9.64
CA THR A 257 -36.72 34.50 10.25
C THR A 257 -38.22 34.78 10.38
N PRO A 258 -38.77 35.08 11.57
CA PRO A 258 -40.17 35.49 11.68
C PRO A 258 -40.31 36.95 11.25
N SER A 259 -41.20 37.18 10.30
CA SER A 259 -41.68 38.49 9.87
C SER A 259 -42.42 39.19 11.01
N HIS A 260 -41.95 40.37 11.39
CA HIS A 260 -42.68 41.31 12.24
C HIS A 260 -43.87 41.88 11.46
N VAL A 261 -45.07 41.73 12.02
CA VAL A 261 -46.32 42.35 11.54
C VAL A 261 -46.33 43.81 11.99
N GLU A 262 -46.94 44.67 11.15
CA GLU A 262 -47.23 46.10 11.35
C GLU A 262 -47.84 46.44 12.71
#